data_AF-A0A9P0PY45-F1
#
_entry.id   AF-A0A9P0PY45-F1
#
_cell.length_a   1.000
_cell.length_b   1.000
_cell.length_c   1.000
_cell.angle_alpha   90.00
_cell.angle_beta   90.00
_cell.angle_gamma   90.00
#
_symmetry.space_group_name_H-M   'P 1'
#
loop_
_entity.id
_entity.type
_entity.pdbx_description
1 polymer ?
#
loop_
_entity_poly.entity_id
_entity_poly.type
_entity_poly.pdbx_seq_one_letter_code
_entity_poly.pdbx_strand_id
1 'polypeptide(L)'
;MPHVDILFNQFQKRKTETAQVETAIDNYEKCIVDVRNKIDDIINEAKSICIEPQGNKRRRHNNSSHDHRVTALEACDNIVNSANDRFQSKDYLVAA
;
A
#
# COMPACT_ATOMS: atom_id res chain seq x y z
N MET A 1 11.22 -20.20 31.24
CA MET A 1 9.98 -20.16 32.05
C MET A 1 8.98 -20.95 31.22
N PRO A 2 8.64 -22.19 31.61
CA PRO A 2 8.19 -23.22 30.66
C PRO A 2 6.95 -22.83 29.87
N HIS A 3 6.05 -22.04 30.46
CA HIS A 3 4.84 -21.55 29.81
C HIS A 3 5.13 -20.54 28.68
N VAL A 4 6.17 -19.71 28.83
CA VAL A 4 6.63 -18.77 27.80
C VAL A 4 7.27 -19.54 26.66
N ASP A 5 8.06 -20.58 26.96
CA ASP A 5 8.75 -21.41 25.97
C ASP A 5 7.74 -22.25 25.15
N ILE A 6 6.65 -22.71 25.78
CA ILE A 6 5.54 -23.40 25.10
C ILE A 6 4.77 -22.43 24.19
N LEU A 7 4.45 -21.23 24.68
CA LEU A 7 3.81 -20.20 23.86
C LEU A 7 4.69 -19.83 22.66
N PHE A 8 5.98 -19.60 22.89
CA PHE A 8 6.94 -19.26 21.86
C PHE A 8 7.02 -20.34 20.79
N ASN A 9 7.12 -21.61 21.18
CA ASN A 9 7.10 -22.75 20.26
C ASN A 9 5.76 -22.91 19.50
N GLN A 10 4.63 -22.56 20.12
CA GLN A 10 3.33 -22.58 19.45
C GLN A 10 3.18 -21.45 18.43
N PHE A 11 3.70 -20.27 18.72
CA PHE A 11 3.70 -19.12 17.80
C PHE A 11 4.73 -19.28 16.67
N GLN A 12 5.92 -19.79 16.98
CA GLN A 12 6.99 -20.08 16.00
C GLN A 12 6.58 -21.19 15.01
N LYS A 13 5.63 -22.05 15.38
CA LYS A 13 5.03 -23.05 14.47
C LYS A 13 4.15 -22.45 13.36
N ARG A 14 3.76 -21.18 13.44
CA ARG A 14 3.28 -20.46 12.25
C ARG A 14 4.48 -20.19 11.37
N LYS A 15 4.94 -21.23 10.66
CA LYS A 15 5.85 -21.09 9.54
C LYS A 15 5.13 -20.26 8.49
N THR A 16 5.29 -18.95 8.56
CA THR A 16 4.97 -18.09 7.42
C THR A 16 5.97 -18.52 6.35
N GLU A 17 5.49 -19.24 5.34
CA GLU A 17 6.35 -19.71 4.26
C GLU A 17 6.96 -18.50 3.56
N THR A 18 8.28 -18.39 3.59
CA THR A 18 9.01 -17.25 3.00
C THR A 18 8.59 -17.03 1.54
N ALA A 19 8.37 -18.11 0.78
CA ALA A 19 7.85 -18.05 -0.59
C ALA A 19 6.44 -17.43 -0.71
N GLN A 20 5.55 -17.67 0.25
CA GLN A 20 4.23 -17.05 0.29
C GLN A 20 4.33 -15.55 0.61
N VAL A 21 5.27 -15.17 1.48
CA VAL A 21 5.53 -13.76 1.82
C VAL A 21 6.11 -13.03 0.62
N GLU A 22 7.08 -13.61 -0.07
CA GLU A 22 7.64 -13.05 -1.32
C GLU A 22 6.56 -12.88 -2.38
N THR A 23 5.74 -13.91 -2.61
CA THR A 23 4.64 -13.84 -3.56
C THR A 23 3.63 -12.74 -3.19
N ALA A 24 3.34 -12.57 -1.91
CA ALA A 24 2.44 -11.53 -1.43
C ALA A 24 3.03 -10.12 -1.63
N ILE A 25 4.34 -9.95 -1.40
CA ILE A 25 5.06 -8.68 -1.64
C ILE A 25 5.09 -8.36 -3.14
N ASP A 26 5.41 -9.33 -3.99
CA ASP A 26 5.43 -9.14 -5.45
C ASP A 26 4.04 -8.76 -5.98
N ASN A 27 2.99 -9.40 -5.47
CA ASN A 27 1.62 -9.08 -5.84
C ASN A 27 1.22 -7.68 -5.35
N TYR A 28 1.65 -7.32 -4.15
CA TYR A 28 1.41 -5.99 -3.58
C TYR A 28 2.04 -4.89 -4.45
N GLU A 29 3.30 -5.06 -4.86
CA GLU A 29 3.99 -4.12 -5.75
C GLU A 29 3.29 -4.00 -7.11
N LYS A 30 2.92 -5.14 -7.73
CA LYS A 30 2.17 -5.15 -9.00
C LYS A 30 0.86 -4.39 -8.89
N CYS A 31 0.09 -4.62 -7.82
CA CYS A 31 -1.16 -3.92 -7.58
C CYS A 31 -0.97 -2.39 -7.48
N ILE A 32 0.09 -1.92 -6.82
CA ILE A 32 0.35 -0.49 -6.71
C ILE A 32 0.76 0.12 -8.05
N VAL A 33 1.58 -0.59 -8.83
CA VAL A 33 1.95 -0.17 -10.19
C VAL A 33 0.71 -0.11 -11.10
N ASP A 34 -0.18 -1.09 -11.00
CA ASP A 34 -1.43 -1.10 -11.75
C ASP A 34 -2.35 0.07 -11.37
N VAL A 35 -2.45 0.38 -10.08
CA VAL A 35 -3.17 1.57 -9.60
C VAL A 35 -2.52 2.84 -10.14
N ARG A 36 -1.18 2.96 -10.07
CA ARG A 36 -0.41 4.10 -10.57
C ARG A 36 -0.67 4.35 -12.05
N ASN A 37 -0.70 3.29 -12.86
CA ASN A 37 -0.96 3.36 -14.30
C ASN A 37 -2.40 3.76 -14.63
N LYS A 38 -3.35 3.42 -13.76
CA LYS A 38 -4.79 3.72 -13.90
C LYS A 38 -5.25 4.96 -13.13
N ILE A 39 -4.32 5.76 -12.59
CA ILE A 39 -4.63 6.94 -11.78
C ILE A 39 -5.57 7.90 -12.51
N ASP A 40 -5.36 8.10 -13.82
CA ASP A 40 -6.17 9.05 -14.60
C ASP A 40 -7.63 8.57 -14.72
N ASP A 41 -7.86 7.26 -14.88
CA ASP A 41 -9.20 6.68 -14.90
C ASP A 41 -9.88 6.78 -13.53
N ILE A 42 -9.15 6.48 -12.45
CA ILE A 42 -9.65 6.56 -11.07
C ILE A 42 -10.06 8.00 -10.72
N ILE A 43 -9.26 9.00 -11.12
CA ILE A 43 -9.58 10.41 -10.88
C ILE A 43 -10.83 10.83 -11.66
N ASN A 44 -10.97 10.36 -12.89
CA ASN A 44 -12.13 10.67 -13.73
C ASN A 44 -13.41 9.99 -13.23
N GLU A 45 -13.32 8.76 -12.76
CA GLU A 45 -14.41 8.04 -12.10
C GLU A 45 -14.84 8.76 -10.80
N ALA A 46 -13.88 9.15 -9.96
CA ALA A 46 -14.16 9.88 -8.71
C ALA A 46 -14.90 11.20 -8.97
N LYS A 47 -14.51 11.96 -10.00
CA LYS A 47 -15.24 13.18 -10.41
C LYS A 47 -16.66 12.89 -10.89
N SER A 48 -16.86 11.76 -11.57
CA SER A 48 -18.17 11.36 -12.11
C SER A 48 -19.15 10.94 -11.01
N ILE A 49 -18.63 10.38 -9.90
CA ILE A 49 -19.40 9.97 -8.73
C ILE A 49 -19.71 11.19 -7.82
N CYS A 50 -18.79 12.15 -7.75
CA CYS A 50 -18.95 13.40 -6.99
C CYS A 50 -19.78 14.45 -7.76
N ILE A 51 -21.05 14.16 -8.03
CA ILE A 51 -22.03 15.20 -8.35
C ILE A 51 -22.31 15.95 -7.04
N GLU A 52 -21.63 17.07 -6.78
CA GLU A 52 -21.91 17.87 -5.58
C GLU A 52 -23.38 18.32 -5.57
N PRO A 53 -24.11 18.20 -4.44
CA PRO A 53 -25.24 19.08 -4.22
C PRO A 53 -24.68 20.50 -4.12
N GLN A 54 -25.08 21.39 -5.02
CA GLN A 54 -24.78 22.83 -4.93
C GLN A 54 -25.28 23.37 -3.58
N GLY A 55 -24.44 23.34 -2.55
CA GLY A 55 -24.85 23.63 -1.19
C GLY A 55 -23.65 23.95 -0.31
N ASN A 56 -23.36 25.24 -0.19
CA ASN A 56 -22.48 25.87 0.80
C ASN A 56 -20.96 25.67 0.61
N LYS A 57 -20.42 26.60 -0.18
CA LYS A 57 -19.01 27.01 -0.27
C LYS A 57 -18.37 27.18 1.11
N ARG A 58 -17.64 26.18 1.58
CA ARG A 58 -16.39 26.41 2.31
C ARG A 58 -15.27 26.30 1.28
N ARG A 59 -14.60 27.42 1.00
CA ARG A 59 -13.41 27.49 0.13
C ARG A 59 -12.33 26.57 0.68
N ARG A 60 -12.38 25.27 0.36
CA ARG A 60 -11.18 24.44 0.36
C ARG A 60 -10.41 24.83 -0.89
N HIS A 61 -9.12 25.08 -0.67
CA HIS A 61 -8.14 25.44 -1.68
C HIS A 61 -8.43 24.71 -3.00
N ASN A 62 -8.43 25.47 -4.09
CA ASN A 62 -8.66 25.00 -5.46
C ASN A 62 -7.53 24.05 -5.85
N ASN A 63 -7.50 22.84 -5.29
CA ASN A 63 -6.58 21.80 -5.70
C ASN A 63 -7.02 21.42 -7.10
N SER A 64 -6.21 21.84 -8.07
CA SER A 64 -6.43 21.50 -9.46
C SER A 64 -6.54 19.98 -9.58
N SER A 65 -7.28 19.48 -10.57
CA SER A 65 -7.20 18.06 -10.93
C SER A 65 -5.75 17.60 -11.15
N HIS A 66 -4.87 18.53 -11.51
CA HIS A 66 -3.44 18.32 -11.61
C HIS A 66 -2.79 18.05 -10.24
N ASP A 67 -3.15 18.80 -9.20
CA ASP A 67 -2.60 18.63 -7.85
C ASP A 67 -3.00 17.29 -7.24
N HIS A 68 -4.26 16.87 -7.46
CA HIS A 68 -4.72 15.56 -7.03
C HIS A 68 -3.97 14.41 -7.73
N ARG A 69 -3.68 14.57 -9.02
CA ARG A 69 -2.91 13.61 -9.79
C ARG A 69 -1.47 13.51 -9.30
N VAL A 70 -0.80 14.64 -9.12
CA VAL A 70 0.58 14.70 -8.61
C VAL A 70 0.65 14.06 -7.22
N THR A 71 -0.28 14.41 -6.32
CA THR A 71 -0.35 13.84 -4.97
C THR A 71 -0.58 12.32 -5.00
N ALA A 72 -1.45 11.82 -5.88
CA ALA A 72 -1.72 10.39 -6.00
C ALA A 72 -0.51 9.61 -6.54
N LEU A 73 0.21 10.17 -7.51
CA LEU A 73 1.44 9.59 -8.04
C LEU A 73 2.53 9.53 -6.95
N GLU A 74 2.74 10.63 -6.24
CA GLU A 74 3.69 10.68 -5.11
C GLU A 74 3.32 9.69 -4.01
N ALA A 75 2.03 9.53 -3.71
CA ALA A 75 1.57 8.54 -2.75
C ALA A 75 1.92 7.10 -3.20
N CYS A 76 1.66 6.76 -4.47
CA CYS A 76 2.05 5.45 -5.01
C CYS A 76 3.56 5.23 -4.94
N ASP A 77 4.38 6.22 -5.30
CA ASP A 77 5.85 6.13 -5.22
C ASP A 77 6.32 5.93 -3.78
N ASN A 78 5.78 6.71 -2.85
CA ASN A 78 6.14 6.60 -1.44
C ASN A 78 5.77 5.24 -0.84
N ILE A 79 4.64 4.67 -1.25
CA ILE A 79 4.22 3.33 -0.82
C ILE A 79 5.19 2.27 -1.36
N VAL A 80 5.54 2.32 -2.65
CA VAL A 80 6.49 1.37 -3.27
C VAL A 80 7.87 1.49 -2.62
N ASN A 81 8.35 2.71 -2.39
CA ASN A 81 9.64 2.94 -1.75
C ASN A 81 9.64 2.44 -0.30
N SER A 82 8.55 2.66 0.45
CA SER A 82 8.41 2.17 1.82
C SER A 82 8.32 0.65 1.89
N ALA A 83 7.67 0.02 0.91
CA ALA A 83 7.61 -1.43 0.80
C ALA A 83 9.00 -2.00 0.49
N ASN A 84 9.70 -1.40 -0.47
CA ASN A 84 11.09 -1.77 -0.76
C ASN A 84 11.97 -1.61 0.48
N ASP A 85 11.96 -0.48 1.18
CA ASP A 85 12.81 -0.28 2.36
C ASP A 85 12.52 -1.30 3.48
N ARG A 86 11.25 -1.67 3.67
CA ARG A 86 10.83 -2.65 4.69
C ARG A 86 11.10 -4.10 4.32
N PHE A 87 11.10 -4.43 3.03
CA PHE A 87 11.16 -5.82 2.54
C PHE A 87 12.43 -6.12 1.73
N GLN A 88 13.27 -5.12 1.40
CA GLN A 88 14.57 -5.31 0.74
C GLN A 88 15.63 -5.89 1.65
N SER A 89 15.41 -5.88 2.97
CA SER A 89 16.20 -6.71 3.89
C SER A 89 15.83 -8.20 3.74
N LYS A 90 15.96 -8.73 2.52
CA LYS A 90 15.75 -10.15 2.17
C LYS A 90 16.76 -11.07 2.85
N ASP A 91 17.84 -10.52 3.41
CA ASP A 91 18.90 -11.28 4.08
C ASP A 91 18.50 -11.87 5.44
N TYR A 92 17.48 -11.32 6.13
CA TYR A 92 17.05 -11.87 7.43
C TYR A 92 16.00 -12.99 7.31
N LEU A 93 15.41 -13.20 6.14
CA LEU A 93 14.40 -14.25 5.91
C LEU A 93 14.98 -15.59 5.44
N VAL A 94 16.27 -15.61 5.06
CA VAL A 94 17.02 -16.81 4.64
C VAL A 94 17.83 -17.43 5.80
N ALA A 95 18.03 -16.69 6.89
CA ALA A 95 18.80 -17.15 8.05
C ALA A 95 17.89 -17.64 9.20
N ALA A 96 17.33 -18.86 9.08
CA ALA A 96 16.80 -19.62 10.20
C ALA A 96 16.81 -21.13 9.92
#